data_AF-A0A914Z908-F1
#
_entry.id   AF-A0A914Z908-F1
#
_cell.length_a   1.000
_cell.length_b   1.000
_cell.length_c   1.000
_cell.angle_alpha   90.00
_cell.angle_beta   90.00
_cell.angle_gamma   90.00
#
_symmetry.space_group_name_H-M   'P 1'
#
loop_
_entity.id
_entity.type
_entity.pdbx_description
1 polymer ?
#
loop_
_entity_poly.entity_id
_entity_poly.type
_entity_poly.pdbx_seq_one_letter_code
_entity_poly.pdbx_strand_id
1 'polypeptide(L)'
;MLRTITLKRVQGSFIRCLSTTTTKNTNNSPSVNAPETYNEMEIILAEPSQMLPKPSSPDELKFGHSFSDHMMEADWNIDYGWKKPIISPLHNFSIHPGAKVLHYAIELFEGMKAYRGVDNKIRLFRPEKNMERMKRTAIRASLPVSIFLKRERPLRNLGQWRSGSCNTPKTGRS
;
A
#
# COMPACT_ATOMS: atom_id res chain seq x y z
N MET A 1 5.51 -16.90 3.97
CA MET A 1 5.91 -18.31 3.77
C MET A 1 5.81 -18.65 2.28
N LEU A 2 6.91 -18.52 1.53
CA LEU A 2 6.97 -18.86 0.10
C LEU A 2 7.57 -20.27 -0.01
N ARG A 3 6.74 -21.23 -0.43
CA ARG A 3 7.22 -22.58 -0.78
C ARG A 3 7.60 -22.58 -2.27
N THR A 4 8.81 -23.06 -2.53
CA THR A 4 9.42 -23.31 -3.85
C THR A 4 8.57 -24.26 -4.70
N ILE A 5 8.29 -23.91 -5.96
CA ILE A 5 7.94 -24.89 -7.00
C ILE A 5 8.69 -24.58 -8.32
N THR A 6 9.20 -25.68 -8.84
CA THR A 6 10.08 -26.00 -9.97
C THR A 6 9.66 -25.44 -11.34
N LEU A 7 10.64 -24.97 -12.11
CA LEU A 7 10.50 -24.58 -13.52
C LEU A 7 10.29 -25.81 -14.42
N LYS A 8 9.24 -25.80 -15.25
CA LYS A 8 9.20 -26.56 -16.51
C LYS A 8 8.97 -25.61 -17.68
N ARG A 9 9.96 -25.61 -18.57
CA ARG A 9 10.01 -24.93 -19.87
C ARG A 9 9.04 -25.63 -20.83
N VAL A 10 8.13 -24.89 -21.45
CA VAL A 10 7.47 -25.29 -22.71
C VAL A 10 7.39 -24.08 -23.64
N GLN A 11 7.73 -24.33 -24.91
CA GLN A 11 7.88 -23.41 -26.02
C GLN A 11 6.57 -22.72 -26.44
N GLY A 12 6.71 -21.55 -27.06
CA GLY A 12 5.99 -21.27 -28.30
C GLY A 12 4.80 -20.30 -28.24
N SER A 13 4.93 -19.27 -29.07
CA SER A 13 3.86 -18.62 -29.85
C SER A 13 3.13 -17.41 -29.25
N PHE A 14 3.40 -16.28 -29.93
CA PHE A 14 2.57 -15.08 -30.09
C PHE A 14 1.09 -15.41 -30.39
N ILE A 15 0.17 -14.52 -29.95
CA ILE A 15 -1.01 -13.95 -30.66
C ILE A 15 -1.79 -13.09 -29.64
N ARG A 16 -1.74 -11.75 -29.78
CA ARG A 16 -2.74 -10.84 -30.38
C ARG A 16 -3.93 -10.51 -29.47
N CYS A 17 -4.03 -9.22 -29.16
CA CYS A 17 -5.15 -8.56 -28.51
C CYS A 17 -6.42 -8.64 -29.39
N LEU A 18 -7.53 -9.08 -28.81
CA LEU A 18 -8.88 -8.73 -29.26
C LEU A 18 -9.80 -8.69 -28.04
N SER A 19 -10.45 -7.54 -27.87
CA SER A 19 -11.57 -7.33 -26.95
C SER A 19 -12.82 -8.03 -27.47
N THR A 20 -13.45 -8.86 -26.65
CA THR A 20 -14.85 -9.26 -26.88
C THR A 20 -15.61 -9.35 -25.57
N THR A 21 -16.84 -8.87 -25.69
CA THR A 21 -17.92 -8.65 -24.73
C THR A 21 -18.41 -9.93 -24.05
N THR A 22 -18.90 -9.74 -22.82
CA THR A 22 -19.65 -10.62 -21.90
C THR A 22 -20.31 -11.89 -22.47
N THR A 23 -19.95 -13.04 -21.88
CA THR A 23 -20.83 -14.21 -21.76
C THR A 23 -20.60 -14.87 -20.39
N LYS A 24 -21.67 -14.95 -19.59
CA LYS A 24 -21.67 -15.68 -18.31
C LYS A 24 -21.65 -17.17 -18.60
N ASN A 25 -20.63 -17.89 -18.13
CA ASN A 25 -20.59 -19.35 -18.13
C ASN A 25 -20.30 -19.83 -16.71
N THR A 26 -21.24 -20.59 -16.15
CA THR A 26 -21.22 -21.17 -14.81
C THR A 26 -20.39 -22.45 -14.83
N ASN A 27 -19.20 -22.43 -14.22
CA ASN A 27 -18.53 -23.63 -13.74
C ASN A 27 -17.83 -23.29 -12.41
N ASN A 28 -18.22 -24.00 -11.36
CA ASN A 28 -17.75 -23.86 -9.99
C ASN A 28 -16.28 -24.27 -9.88
N SER A 29 -15.42 -23.27 -9.83
CA SER A 29 -14.14 -23.27 -9.10
C SER A 29 -14.25 -22.12 -8.10
N PRO A 30 -13.78 -22.22 -6.85
CA PRO A 30 -13.73 -21.05 -5.98
C PRO A 30 -12.63 -20.14 -6.51
N SER A 31 -12.95 -19.33 -7.53
CA SER A 31 -12.18 -18.16 -7.89
C SER A 31 -12.35 -17.19 -6.73
N VAL A 32 -11.46 -17.30 -5.74
CA VAL A 32 -11.33 -16.27 -4.72
C VAL A 32 -10.91 -15.02 -5.48
N ASN A 33 -11.88 -14.16 -5.76
CA ASN A 33 -11.66 -12.91 -6.47
C ASN A 33 -10.67 -12.12 -5.63
N ALA A 34 -9.43 -11.98 -6.12
CA ALA A 34 -8.51 -11.02 -5.53
C ALA A 34 -9.22 -9.66 -5.51
N PRO A 35 -9.14 -8.89 -4.42
CA PRO A 35 -9.83 -7.60 -4.33
C PRO A 35 -9.44 -6.78 -5.56
N GLU A 36 -10.43 -6.43 -6.38
CA GLU A 36 -10.20 -5.69 -7.62
C GLU A 36 -10.11 -4.18 -7.36
N THR A 37 -10.50 -3.72 -6.17
CA THR A 37 -10.59 -2.30 -5.82
C THR A 37 -10.18 -1.96 -4.38
N TYR A 38 -9.75 -0.70 -4.19
CA TYR A 38 -9.42 -0.06 -2.90
C TYR A 38 -10.58 -0.06 -1.88
N ASN A 39 -11.81 -0.28 -2.33
CA ASN A 39 -13.02 -0.13 -1.52
C ASN A 39 -13.13 -1.16 -0.40
N GLU A 40 -12.32 -2.20 -0.45
CA GLU A 40 -12.27 -3.27 0.54
C GLU A 40 -11.07 -3.10 1.47
N MET A 41 -10.55 -1.91 1.78
CA MET A 41 -9.48 -1.84 2.80
C MET A 41 -10.03 -2.00 4.22
N GLU A 42 -9.26 -2.67 5.07
CA GLU A 42 -9.53 -2.75 6.50
C GLU A 42 -8.77 -1.67 7.25
N ILE A 43 -9.40 -1.05 8.25
CA ILE A 43 -8.78 -0.02 9.07
C ILE A 43 -8.94 -0.41 10.53
N ILE A 44 -7.80 -0.66 11.18
CA ILE A 44 -7.68 -0.93 12.61
C ILE A 44 -7.01 0.31 13.22
N LEU A 45 -7.80 1.07 13.97
CA LEU A 45 -7.29 2.28 14.63
C LEU A 45 -6.41 1.89 15.83
N ALA A 46 -5.46 2.77 16.14
CA ALA A 46 -4.54 2.58 17.26
C ALA A 46 -5.24 3.10 18.51
N GLU A 47 -5.12 2.37 19.60
CA GLU A 47 -5.59 2.83 20.90
C GLU A 47 -4.74 4.02 21.38
N PRO A 48 -5.28 4.92 22.21
CA PRO A 48 -4.53 6.08 22.73
C PRO A 48 -3.20 5.70 23.41
N SER A 49 -3.11 4.50 23.98
CA SER A 49 -1.90 3.96 24.60
C SER A 49 -0.80 3.57 23.61
N GLN A 50 -1.14 3.38 22.33
CA GLN A 50 -0.23 3.00 21.25
C GLN A 50 0.23 4.21 20.42
N MET A 51 -0.40 5.38 20.59
CA MET A 51 -0.08 6.58 19.83
C MET A 51 1.24 7.20 20.29
N LEU A 52 2.07 7.61 19.33
CA LEU A 52 3.34 8.27 19.60
C LEU A 52 3.12 9.77 19.83
N PRO A 53 3.93 10.40 20.71
CA PRO A 53 3.87 11.84 20.88
C PRO A 53 4.23 12.53 19.57
N LYS A 54 3.40 13.50 19.17
CA LYS A 54 3.68 14.32 18.00
C LYS A 54 4.89 15.22 18.29
N PRO A 55 5.80 15.39 17.33
CA PRO A 55 6.95 16.28 17.50
C PRO A 55 6.47 17.70 17.77
N SER A 56 7.13 18.38 18.71
CA SER A 56 6.69 19.67 19.25
C SER A 56 7.04 20.82 18.33
N SER A 57 8.12 20.68 17.57
CA SER A 57 8.61 21.68 16.61
C SER A 57 9.07 21.03 15.30
N PRO A 58 9.04 21.76 14.17
CA PRO A 58 9.60 21.28 12.90
C PRO A 58 11.12 21.04 12.96
N ASP A 59 11.84 21.75 13.81
CA ASP A 59 13.31 21.68 13.91
C ASP A 59 13.80 20.38 14.58
N GLU A 60 12.93 19.71 15.34
CA GLU A 60 13.21 18.39 15.92
C GLU A 60 13.11 17.24 14.90
N LEU A 61 12.50 17.48 13.73
CA LEU A 61 12.21 16.44 12.75
C LEU A 61 13.48 16.00 11.99
N LYS A 62 14.09 14.91 12.47
CA LYS A 62 15.14 14.20 11.74
C LYS A 62 14.54 13.23 10.73
N PHE A 63 15.04 13.26 9.50
CA PHE A 63 14.56 12.40 8.42
C PHE A 63 14.68 10.91 8.79
N GLY A 64 13.56 10.17 8.74
CA GLY A 64 13.53 8.72 8.96
C GLY A 64 13.59 8.26 10.43
N HIS A 65 13.50 9.18 11.41
CA HIS A 65 13.56 8.82 12.83
C HIS A 65 12.19 8.76 13.53
N SER A 66 11.21 9.54 13.07
CA SER A 66 9.86 9.58 13.62
C SER A 66 8.87 8.97 12.62
N PHE A 67 8.00 8.10 13.11
CA PHE A 67 7.00 7.37 12.32
C PHE A 67 5.59 7.76 12.74
N SER A 68 4.60 7.53 11.87
CA SER A 68 3.18 7.68 12.19
C SER A 68 2.67 6.51 13.03
N ASP A 69 1.53 6.72 13.70
CA ASP A 69 0.88 5.71 14.53
C ASP A 69 0.43 4.47 13.74
N HIS A 70 0.22 4.62 12.43
CA HIS A 70 -0.30 3.59 11.55
C HIS A 70 0.65 3.27 10.40
N MET A 71 0.55 2.03 9.92
CA MET A 71 1.16 1.52 8.70
C MET A 71 0.12 0.82 7.82
N MET A 72 0.43 0.63 6.54
CA MET A 72 -0.41 -0.10 5.61
C MET A 72 0.32 -1.36 5.14
N GLU A 73 -0.37 -2.49 5.17
CA GLU A 73 0.13 -3.80 4.76
C GLU A 73 -0.80 -4.44 3.73
N ALA A 74 -0.23 -5.22 2.81
CA ALA A 74 -0.98 -6.02 1.87
C ALA A 74 -0.22 -7.33 1.60
N ASP A 75 -0.82 -8.45 1.99
CA ASP A 75 -0.27 -9.77 1.75
C ASP A 75 -0.48 -10.22 0.30
N TRP A 76 0.49 -10.96 -0.24
CA TRP A 76 0.34 -11.66 -1.51
C TRP A 76 0.77 -13.12 -1.38
N ASN A 77 0.06 -14.00 -2.07
CA ASN A 77 0.42 -15.40 -2.23
C ASN A 77 0.14 -15.86 -3.67
N ILE A 78 0.84 -16.91 -4.11
CA ILE A 78 0.64 -17.50 -5.43
C ILE A 78 -0.73 -18.16 -5.60
N ASP A 79 -1.31 -18.71 -4.52
CA ASP A 79 -2.54 -19.50 -4.56
C ASP A 79 -3.80 -18.62 -4.66
N TYR A 80 -3.82 -17.48 -3.96
CA TYR A 80 -4.99 -16.59 -3.84
C TYR A 80 -4.72 -15.14 -4.27
N GLY A 81 -3.50 -14.84 -4.72
CA GLY A 81 -3.12 -13.49 -5.12
C GLY A 81 -3.01 -12.52 -3.95
N TRP A 82 -3.39 -11.26 -4.19
CA TRP A 82 -3.40 -10.22 -3.16
C TRP A 82 -4.53 -10.46 -2.17
N LYS A 83 -4.24 -10.32 -0.87
CA LYS A 83 -5.29 -10.16 0.12
C LYS A 83 -5.74 -8.71 0.22
N LYS A 84 -6.83 -8.55 0.94
CA LYS A 84 -7.35 -7.27 1.42
C LYS A 84 -6.22 -6.45 2.10
N PRO A 85 -5.97 -5.19 1.69
CA PRO A 85 -5.02 -4.33 2.38
C PRO A 85 -5.56 -3.91 3.75
N ILE A 86 -4.67 -3.80 4.73
CA ILE A 86 -4.99 -3.47 6.12
C ILE A 86 -4.17 -2.25 6.53
N ILE A 87 -4.82 -1.26 7.12
CA ILE A 87 -4.18 -0.18 7.87
C ILE A 87 -4.25 -0.58 9.35
N SER A 88 -3.11 -0.77 9.98
CA SER A 88 -2.98 -1.21 11.37
C SER A 88 -2.02 -0.30 12.14
N PRO A 89 -2.02 -0.36 13.48
CA PRO A 89 -1.00 0.31 14.28
C PRO A 89 0.41 -0.14 13.88
N LEU A 90 1.39 0.76 13.92
CA LEU A 90 2.77 0.44 13.59
C LEU A 90 3.29 -0.71 14.47
N HIS A 91 3.79 -1.77 13.85
CA HIS A 91 4.38 -2.91 14.55
C HIS A 91 5.60 -3.45 13.80
N ASN A 92 6.35 -4.34 14.48
CA ASN A 92 7.46 -5.05 13.86
C ASN A 92 6.91 -6.13 12.91
N PHE A 93 7.62 -6.37 11.81
CA PHE A 93 7.29 -7.45 10.89
C PHE A 93 7.70 -8.82 11.47
N SER A 94 6.80 -9.79 11.42
CA SER A 94 7.11 -11.20 11.68
C SER A 94 7.52 -11.89 10.38
N ILE A 95 8.83 -11.96 10.12
CA ILE A 95 9.40 -12.47 8.86
C ILE A 95 10.12 -13.79 9.12
N HIS A 96 9.86 -14.79 8.27
CA HIS A 96 10.61 -16.04 8.30
C HIS A 96 12.10 -15.79 7.97
N PRO A 97 13.07 -16.38 8.70
CA PRO A 97 14.49 -16.08 8.50
C PRO A 97 15.01 -16.42 7.10
N GLY A 98 14.38 -17.39 6.40
CA GLY A 98 14.65 -17.72 5.00
C GLY A 98 13.93 -16.83 3.96
N ALA A 99 13.34 -15.69 4.35
CA ALA A 99 12.65 -14.81 3.40
C ALA A 99 13.63 -14.18 2.41
N LYS A 100 13.27 -14.19 1.11
CA LYS A 100 14.16 -13.73 0.02
C LYS A 100 14.56 -12.26 0.13
N VAL A 101 13.78 -11.44 0.84
CA VAL A 101 14.14 -10.05 1.15
C VAL A 101 15.45 -9.98 1.94
N LEU A 102 15.70 -10.92 2.86
CA LEU A 102 16.90 -10.95 3.71
C LEU A 102 18.13 -11.55 3.01
N HIS A 103 17.93 -12.46 2.05
CA HIS A 103 19.03 -13.21 1.42
C HIS A 103 19.44 -12.68 0.05
N TYR A 104 18.49 -12.15 -0.71
CA TYR A 104 18.70 -11.80 -2.12
C TYR A 104 18.21 -10.39 -2.45
N ALA A 105 17.91 -9.57 -1.42
CA ALA A 105 17.43 -8.20 -1.56
C ALA A 105 16.28 -8.07 -2.58
N ILE A 106 15.36 -9.04 -2.60
CA ILE A 106 14.14 -8.95 -3.41
C ILE A 106 13.18 -8.01 -2.71
N GLU A 107 13.43 -6.72 -2.88
CA GLU A 107 12.68 -5.61 -2.30
C GLU A 107 12.73 -4.39 -3.22
N LEU A 108 11.78 -3.47 -3.01
CA LEU A 108 11.77 -2.15 -3.61
C LEU A 108 11.10 -1.18 -2.65
N PHE A 109 11.42 0.10 -2.78
CA PHE A 109 10.78 1.15 -2.00
C PHE A 109 10.44 2.35 -2.90
N GLU A 110 9.56 3.21 -2.40
CA GLU A 110 9.20 4.47 -3.03
C GLU A 110 9.29 5.62 -2.02
N GLY A 111 9.55 6.82 -2.52
CA GLY A 111 9.61 8.03 -1.71
C GLY A 111 8.66 9.09 -2.26
N MET A 112 7.64 9.42 -1.49
CA MET A 112 6.73 10.55 -1.77
C MET A 112 6.48 11.35 -0.50
N LYS A 113 6.05 12.60 -0.66
CA LYS A 113 5.78 13.51 0.45
C LYS A 113 4.36 14.03 0.40
N ALA A 114 3.76 14.15 1.58
CA ALA A 114 2.50 14.84 1.80
C ALA A 114 2.78 16.21 2.39
N TYR A 115 2.14 17.23 1.84
CA TYR A 115 2.31 18.62 2.24
C TYR A 115 0.99 19.16 2.77
N ARG A 116 1.04 19.86 3.91
CA ARG A 116 -0.09 20.64 4.42
C ARG A 116 -0.03 22.03 3.79
N GLY A 117 -1.04 22.38 3.00
CA GLY A 117 -1.15 23.72 2.42
C GLY A 117 -1.56 24.76 3.46
N VAL A 118 -1.46 26.03 3.09
CA VAL A 118 -1.90 27.17 3.91
C VAL A 118 -3.39 27.12 4.25
N ASP A 119 -4.18 26.43 3.43
CA ASP A 119 -5.61 26.15 3.62
C ASP A 119 -5.88 24.92 4.50
N ASN A 120 -4.85 24.42 5.19
CA ASN A 120 -4.87 23.23 6.04
C ASN A 120 -5.24 21.92 5.32
N LYS A 121 -5.25 21.90 3.97
CA LYS A 121 -5.50 20.70 3.17
C LYS A 121 -4.21 19.95 2.88
N ILE A 122 -4.26 18.62 3.00
CA ILE A 122 -3.15 17.74 2.63
C ILE A 122 -3.12 17.53 1.11
N ARG A 123 -1.94 17.64 0.52
CA ARG A 123 -1.69 17.43 -0.91
C ARG A 123 -0.51 16.49 -1.12
N LEU A 124 -0.61 15.67 -2.16
CA LEU A 124 0.48 14.85 -2.67
C LEU A 124 1.01 15.47 -3.97
N PHE A 125 2.32 15.45 -4.16
CA PHE A 125 2.92 15.90 -5.42
C PHE A 125 3.09 14.73 -6.38
N ARG A 126 2.26 14.72 -7.43
CA ARG A 126 2.32 13.75 -8.55
C ARG A 126 2.45 12.28 -8.13
N PRO A 127 1.61 11.78 -7.20
CA PRO A 127 1.71 10.41 -6.70
C PRO A 127 1.63 9.36 -7.81
N GLU A 128 0.94 9.66 -8.91
CA GLU A 128 0.84 8.78 -10.08
C GLU A 128 2.21 8.44 -10.68
N LYS A 129 3.18 9.36 -10.64
CA LYS A 129 4.54 9.12 -11.19
C LYS A 129 5.35 8.18 -10.31
N ASN A 130 5.19 8.26 -8.99
CA ASN A 130 5.76 7.31 -8.06
C ASN A 130 5.17 5.91 -8.28
N MET A 131 3.84 5.81 -8.47
CA MET A 131 3.18 4.54 -8.72
C MET A 131 3.63 3.92 -10.06
N GLU A 132 3.73 4.70 -11.13
CA GLU A 132 4.28 4.23 -12.41
C GLU A 132 5.71 3.68 -12.26
N ARG A 133 6.55 4.33 -11.45
CA ARG A 133 7.92 3.88 -11.17
C ARG A 133 7.92 2.59 -10.33
N MET A 134 7.12 2.53 -9.27
CA MET A 134 6.94 1.33 -8.45
C MET A 134 6.56 0.11 -9.31
N LYS A 135 5.59 0.29 -10.22
CA LYS A 135 5.16 -0.76 -11.15
C LYS A 135 6.31 -1.29 -12.00
N ARG A 136 7.07 -0.37 -12.60
CA ARG A 136 8.21 -0.74 -13.46
C ARG A 136 9.28 -1.50 -12.66
N THR A 137 9.58 -1.06 -11.45
CA THR A 137 10.55 -1.73 -10.57
C THR A 137 10.03 -3.09 -10.11
N ALA A 138 8.75 -3.22 -9.78
CA ALA A 138 8.15 -4.50 -9.39
C ALA A 138 8.25 -5.54 -10.50
N ILE A 139 7.94 -5.16 -11.74
CA ILE A 139 8.10 -6.02 -12.92
C ILE A 139 9.57 -6.43 -13.09
N ARG A 140 10.51 -5.50 -12.95
CA ARG A 140 11.95 -5.79 -13.06
C ARG A 140 12.46 -6.72 -11.96
N ALA A 141 11.93 -6.59 -10.75
CA ALA A 141 12.27 -7.43 -9.60
C ALA A 141 11.51 -8.77 -9.57
N SER A 142 10.68 -9.05 -10.59
CA SER A 142 9.77 -10.22 -10.63
C SER A 142 8.84 -10.31 -9.41
N LEU A 143 8.47 -9.16 -8.84
CA LEU A 143 7.48 -9.04 -7.78
C LEU A 143 6.07 -8.95 -8.36
N PRO A 144 5.04 -9.42 -7.62
CA PRO A 144 3.66 -9.28 -8.06
C PRO A 144 3.32 -7.79 -8.24
N VAL A 145 2.72 -7.45 -9.38
CA VAL A 145 2.27 -6.07 -9.63
C VAL A 145 1.05 -5.81 -8.76
N SER A 146 1.11 -4.78 -7.92
CA SER A 146 0.08 -4.52 -6.92
C SER A 146 -1.26 -4.09 -7.51
N ILE A 147 -2.32 -4.35 -6.76
CA ILE A 147 -3.69 -3.86 -7.01
C ILE A 147 -3.75 -2.34 -7.23
N PHE A 148 -2.93 -1.57 -6.51
CA PHE A 148 -2.89 -0.10 -6.57
C PHE A 148 -2.36 0.46 -7.91
N LEU A 149 -1.86 -0.42 -8.78
CA LEU A 149 -1.22 -0.07 -10.05
C LEU A 149 -2.07 -0.42 -11.28
N LYS A 150 -3.31 -0.91 -11.07
CA LYS A 150 -4.32 -1.00 -12.14
C LYS A 150 -4.78 0.41 -12.48
N ARG A 151 -4.34 0.85 -13.66
CA ARG A 151 -4.50 2.16 -14.28
C ARG A 151 -5.98 2.47 -14.56
N GLU A 152 -6.79 2.77 -13.55
CA GLU A 152 -8.17 3.24 -13.83
C GLU A 152 -8.66 4.48 -13.07
N ARG A 153 -8.10 4.93 -11.93
CA ARG A 153 -8.51 6.24 -11.37
C ARG A 153 -7.39 7.05 -10.67
N PRO A 154 -7.38 8.39 -10.82
CA PRO A 154 -6.48 9.27 -10.08
C PRO A 154 -6.70 9.20 -8.56
N LEU A 155 -5.65 8.93 -7.79
CA LEU A 155 -5.63 8.96 -6.32
C LEU A 155 -5.72 10.41 -5.78
N ARG A 156 -6.82 11.13 -6.04
CA ARG A 156 -6.98 12.53 -5.59
C ARG A 156 -7.48 12.67 -4.14
N ASN A 157 -7.98 11.61 -3.52
CA ASN A 157 -8.80 11.73 -2.29
C ASN A 157 -8.28 11.01 -1.04
N LEU A 158 -7.03 10.54 -1.00
CA LEU A 158 -6.43 9.99 0.24
C LEU A 158 -6.07 11.07 1.29
N GLY A 159 -6.34 12.36 1.02
CA GLY A 159 -6.00 13.50 1.87
C GLY A 159 -6.93 13.78 3.05
N GLN A 160 -7.88 12.89 3.37
CA GLN A 160 -8.83 13.11 4.47
C GLN A 160 -8.48 12.30 5.73
N TRP A 161 -7.19 12.22 6.06
CA TRP A 161 -6.76 11.81 7.39
C TRP A 161 -6.90 13.01 8.33
N ARG A 162 -8.02 13.05 9.08
CA ARG A 162 -8.24 14.05 10.11
C ARG A 162 -7.29 13.77 11.27
N SER A 163 -6.24 14.56 11.41
CA SER A 163 -5.56 14.70 12.70
C SER A 163 -6.60 15.15 13.71
N GLY A 164 -6.89 14.32 14.72
CA GLY A 164 -7.84 14.63 15.78
C GLY A 164 -7.66 16.07 16.29
N SER A 165 -8.76 16.82 16.28
CA SER A 165 -8.84 18.13 16.90
C SER A 165 -8.69 17.96 18.41
N CYS A 166 -7.50 18.23 18.94
CA CYS A 166 -7.37 18.58 20.34
C CYS A 166 -7.93 20.00 20.47
N ASN A 167 -9.14 20.11 21.02
CA ASN A 167 -9.74 21.37 21.43
C ASN A 167 -8.87 21.97 22.54
N THR A 168 -8.14 23.05 22.27
CA THR A 168 -7.62 23.89 23.35
C THR A 168 -8.75 24.79 23.86
N PRO A 169 -8.97 24.91 25.19
CA PRO A 169 -9.94 25.84 25.72
C PRO A 169 -9.50 27.27 25.40
N LYS A 170 -10.39 28.07 24.82
CA LYS A 170 -10.18 29.52 24.73
C LYS A 170 -10.21 30.08 26.16
N THR A 171 -9.04 30.35 26.73
CA THR A 171 -8.91 31.20 27.91
C THR A 171 -9.21 32.62 27.46
N GLY A 172 -10.36 33.15 27.89
CA GLY A 172 -10.65 34.57 27.79
C GLY A 172 -9.67 35.36 28.66
N ARG A 173 -9.03 36.37 28.06
CA ARG A 173 -8.41 37.47 28.80
C ARG A 173 -8.99 38.77 28.26
N SER A 174 -9.58 39.51 29.21
CA SER A 174 -9.96 40.93 29.26
C SER A 174 -10.62 41.54 28.04
#